data_AF-A0A7C2QHM9-F1
#
_entry.id   AF-A0A7C2QHM9-F1
#
_cell.length_a   1.000
_cell.length_b   1.000
_cell.length_c   1.000
_cell.angle_alpha   90.00
_cell.angle_beta   90.00
_cell.angle_gamma   90.00
#
_symmetry.space_group_name_H-M   'P 1'
#
loop_
_entity.id
_entity.type
_entity.pdbx_description
1 polymer ?
#
loop_
_entity_poly.entity_id
_entity_poly.type
_entity_poly.pdbx_seq_one_letter_code
_entity_poly.pdbx_strand_id
1 'polypeptide(L)' 'MSTNNKHSFLEKKELIKTVLRELHQGLSPDTAAARIMEEAGYLTAAEIASIEEELLAEGIPAAEIQQFCNVHALMF' A
#
# COMPACT_ATOMS: atom_id res chain seq x y z
N MET A 1 6.81 -18.17 -14.93
CA MET A 1 6.39 -18.40 -13.54
C MET A 1 5.12 -17.59 -13.35
N SER A 2 3.96 -18.26 -13.38
CA SER A 2 2.66 -17.60 -13.30
C SER A 2 2.26 -17.49 -11.84
N THR A 3 2.44 -16.32 -11.23
CA THR A 3 1.85 -16.02 -9.92
C THR A 3 0.40 -15.61 -10.14
N ASN A 4 -0.48 -16.61 -10.10
CA ASN A 4 -1.91 -16.42 -9.85
C ASN A 4 -2.07 -15.94 -8.40
N ASN A 5 -1.85 -14.66 -8.11
CA ASN A 5 -2.03 -14.15 -6.75
C ASN A 5 -3.25 -13.24 -6.67
N LYS A 6 -4.38 -13.83 -6.28
CA LYS A 6 -5.37 -13.07 -5.51
C LYS A 6 -4.80 -12.91 -4.10
N HIS A 7 -4.02 -11.87 -3.85
CA HIS A 7 -3.60 -11.52 -2.50
C HIS A 7 -4.85 -11.26 -1.65
N SER A 8 -4.92 -11.90 -0.50
CA SER A 8 -5.93 -11.63 0.52
C SER A 8 -5.79 -10.21 1.06
N PHE A 9 -6.86 -9.69 1.64
CA PHE A 9 -6.87 -8.35 2.24
C PHE A 9 -5.73 -8.18 3.26
N LEU A 10 -5.48 -9.20 4.10
CA LEU A 10 -4.43 -9.16 5.11
C LEU A 10 -3.03 -9.05 4.49
N GLU A 11 -2.76 -9.78 3.41
CA GLU A 11 -1.47 -9.71 2.70
C GLU A 11 -1.25 -8.34 2.06
N LYS A 12 -2.29 -7.75 1.47
CA LYS A 12 -2.25 -6.39 0.90
C LYS A 12 -1.94 -5.35 1.98
N LYS A 13 -2.58 -5.47 3.15
CA LYS A 13 -2.32 -4.58 4.29
C LYS A 13 -0.86 -4.67 4.77
N GLU A 14 -0.34 -5.89 4.94
CA GLU A 14 1.04 -6.08 5.39
C GLU A 14 2.07 -5.60 4.35
N LEU A 15 1.77 -5.76 3.05
CA LEU A 15 2.57 -5.15 1.98
C LEU A 15 2.60 -3.62 2.13
N ILE A 16 1.44 -2.98 2.28
CA ILE A 16 1.34 -1.52 2.38
C ILE A 16 2.08 -1.02 3.63
N LYS A 17 1.98 -1.72 4.77
CA LYS A 17 2.79 -1.42 5.97
C LYS A 17 4.29 -1.48 5.70
N THR A 18 4.72 -2.47 4.93
CA THR A 18 6.12 -2.61 4.55
C THR A 18 6.56 -1.45 3.65
N VAL A 19 5.76 -1.11 2.65
CA VAL A 19 6.04 0.01 1.74
C VAL A 19 6.07 1.35 2.46
N LEU A 20 5.15 1.60 3.40
CA LEU A 20 5.16 2.81 4.24
C LEU A 20 6.46 2.96 5.03
N ARG A 21 6.96 1.87 5.62
CA ARG A 21 8.24 1.86 6.34
C ARG A 21 9.43 2.13 5.41
N GLU A 22 9.38 1.65 4.18
CA GLU A 22 10.44 1.88 3.19
C GLU A 22 10.42 3.30 2.63
N LEU A 23 9.23 3.89 2.42
CA LEU A 23 9.08 5.32 2.09
C LEU A 23 9.75 6.20 3.15
N HIS A 24 9.55 5.87 4.43
CA HIS A 24 10.25 6.52 5.55
C HIS A 24 11.77 6.35 5.54
N GLN A 25 12.27 5.28 4.93
CA GLN A 25 13.70 5.03 4.77
C GLN A 25 14.28 5.66 3.49
N GLY A 26 13.45 6.36 2.69
CA GLY A 26 13.87 7.06 1.48
C GLY A 26 13.56 6.34 0.17
N LEU A 27 12.71 5.30 0.19
CA LEU A 27 12.17 4.73 -1.05
C LEU A 27 11.39 5.80 -1.83
N SER A 28 11.54 5.82 -3.15
CA SER A 28 10.78 6.75 -3.98
C SER A 28 9.31 6.33 -4.11
N PRO A 29 8.37 7.28 -4.21
CA PRO A 29 6.95 7.00 -4.47
C PRO A 29 6.72 6.15 -5.72
N ASP A 30 7.48 6.36 -6.79
CA ASP A 30 7.38 5.59 -8.03
C ASP A 30 7.75 4.11 -7.83
N THR A 31 8.82 3.84 -7.07
CA THR A 31 9.22 2.46 -6.75
C THR A 31 8.21 1.79 -5.83
N ALA A 32 7.66 2.54 -4.86
CA ALA A 32 6.59 2.06 -4.00
C ALA A 32 5.33 1.67 -4.81
N ALA A 33 4.90 2.53 -5.74
CA ALA A 33 3.73 2.27 -6.60
C ALA A 33 3.94 1.03 -7.47
N ALA A 34 5.11 0.93 -8.12
CA ALA A 34 5.46 -0.24 -8.95
C ALA A 34 5.39 -1.55 -8.15
N ARG A 35 5.95 -1.55 -6.94
CA ARG A 35 5.94 -2.72 -6.05
C ARG A 35 4.54 -3.11 -5.60
N ILE A 36 3.71 -2.13 -5.23
CA ILE A 36 2.32 -2.39 -4.85
C ILE A 36 1.54 -2.99 -6.03
N MET A 37 1.72 -2.47 -7.24
CA MET A 37 1.07 -3.02 -8.43
C MET A 37 1.54 -4.44 -8.77
N GLU A 38 2.83 -4.73 -8.62
CA GLU A 38 3.40 -6.04 -8.89
C GLU A 38 2.93 -7.09 -7.88
N GLU A 39 2.91 -6.74 -6.59
CA GLU A 39 2.59 -7.68 -5.51
C GLU A 39 1.10 -7.71 -5.19
N ALA A 40 0.45 -6.58 -4.90
CA ALA A 40 -0.97 -6.54 -4.54
C ALA A 40 -1.94 -6.49 -5.73
N GLY A 41 -1.43 -6.21 -6.94
CA GLY A 41 -2.26 -5.99 -8.11
C GLY A 41 -3.04 -4.67 -8.03
N TYR A 42 -4.13 -4.60 -8.80
CA TYR A 42 -5.02 -3.44 -8.77
C TYR A 42 -5.76 -3.38 -7.42
N LEU A 43 -5.69 -2.22 -6.77
CA LEU A 43 -6.44 -1.91 -5.55
C LEU A 43 -7.58 -0.95 -5.90
N THR A 44 -8.80 -1.29 -5.51
CA THR A 44 -9.92 -0.37 -5.64
C THR A 44 -9.83 0.73 -4.57
N ALA A 45 -10.44 1.90 -4.84
CA ALA A 45 -10.54 2.97 -3.85
C ALA A 45 -11.19 2.51 -2.53
N ALA A 46 -12.16 1.58 -2.60
CA ALA A 46 -12.80 1.01 -1.41
C ALA A 46 -11.84 0.11 -0.61
N GLU A 47 -11.06 -0.74 -1.27
CA GLU A 47 -10.03 -1.55 -0.59
C GLU A 47 -8.96 -0.67 0.07
N ILE A 48 -8.53 0.39 -0.63
CA ILE A 48 -7.56 1.36 -0.10
C ILE A 48 -8.11 2.02 1.17
N ALA A 49 -9.34 2.54 1.13
CA ALA A 49 -9.96 3.18 2.29
C ALA A 49 -10.07 2.23 3.49
N SER A 50 -10.43 0.96 3.26
CA SER A 50 -10.46 -0.05 4.33
C SER A 50 -9.07 -0.35 4.92
N ILE A 51 -8.03 -0.37 4.09
CA ILE A 51 -6.66 -0.56 4.57
C ILE A 51 -6.24 0.65 5.41
N GLU A 52 -6.47 1.87 4.94
CA GLU A 52 -6.14 3.11 5.66
C GLU A 52 -6.83 3.17 7.04
N GLU A 53 -8.10 2.77 7.13
CA GLU A 53 -8.84 2.69 8.39
C GLU A 53 -8.22 1.68 9.37
N GLU A 54 -7.83 0.50 8.89
CA GLU A 54 -7.14 -0.49 9.73
C GLU A 54 -5.76 -0.02 10.19
N LEU A 55 -5.00 0.66 9.33
CA LEU A 55 -3.68 1.21 9.71
C LEU A 55 -3.82 2.30 10.78
N LEU A 56 -4.83 3.16 10.67
CA LEU A 56 -5.17 4.13 11.71
C LEU A 56 -5.54 3.43 13.02
N ALA A 57 -6.36 2.39 12.97
CA ALA A 57 -6.76 1.61 14.14
C ALA A 57 -5.58 0.88 14.81
N GLU A 58 -4.57 0.47 14.03
CA GLU A 58 -3.31 -0.09 14.51
C GLU A 58 -2.36 0.96 15.10
N GLY A 59 -2.70 2.25 15.02
CA GLY A 59 -1.91 3.35 15.58
C GLY A 59 -0.83 3.87 14.64
N ILE A 60 -0.88 3.53 13.34
CA ILE A 60 -0.01 4.17 12.35
C ILE A 60 -0.43 5.65 12.22
N PRO A 61 0.50 6.61 12.33
CA PRO A 61 0.16 8.02 12.23
C PRO A 61 -0.47 8.36 10.87
N ALA A 62 -1.49 9.20 10.89
CA ALA A 62 -2.16 9.68 9.68
C ALA A 62 -1.20 10.31 8.66
N ALA A 63 -0.10 10.92 9.12
CA ALA A 63 0.93 11.47 8.25
C ALA A 63 1.67 10.40 7.42
N GLU A 64 1.87 9.19 7.95
CA GLU A 64 2.47 8.08 7.19
C GLU A 64 1.47 7.57 6.15
N ILE A 65 0.21 7.40 6.56
CA ILE A 65 -0.88 6.96 5.69
C ILE A 65 -1.10 7.97 4.55
N GLN A 66 -0.97 9.27 4.82
CA GLN A 66 -1.07 10.31 3.79
C GLN A 66 0.03 10.18 2.71
N GLN A 67 1.23 9.68 3.06
CA GLN A 67 2.27 9.40 2.06
C GLN A 67 1.86 8.28 1.11
N PHE A 68 1.09 7.30 1.60
CA PHE A 68 0.51 6.27 0.75
C PHE A 68 -0.52 6.85 -0.23
N CYS A 69 -1.33 7.85 0.14
CA CYS A 69 -2.24 8.49 -0.80
C CYS A 69 -1.51 9.10 -2.01
N ASN A 70 -0.30 9.64 -1.82
CA ASN A 70 0.52 10.18 -2.91
C ASN A 70 1.04 9.08 -3.85
N VAL A 71 1.36 7.90 -3.31
CA VAL A 71 1.77 6.73 -4.10
C VAL A 71 0.59 6.14 -4.88
N HIS A 72 -0.56 6.01 -4.22
CA HIS A 72 -1.80 5.57 -4.84
C HIS A 72 -2.18 6.45 -6.04
N ALA A 73 -2.03 7.78 -5.96
CA ALA A 73 -2.31 8.66 -7.08
C ALA A 73 -1.48 8.37 -8.36
N LEU A 74 -0.36 7.65 -8.24
CA LEU A 74 0.48 7.22 -9.38
C LEU A 74 0.00 5.92 -10.03
N MET A 75 -0.98 5.25 -9.42
CA MET A 75 -1.52 3.95 -9.86
C MET A 75 -2.83 4.10 -10.66
N PHE A 76 -3.31 5.33 -10.86
CA PHE A 76 -4.54 5.71 -11.58
C PHE A 76 -4.22 6.60 -12.78
#